data_AF-A0A0D5A222-F1
#
_entry.id   AF-A0A0D5A222-F1
#
_cell.length_a   1.000
_cell.length_b   1.000
_cell.length_c   1.000
_cell.angle_alpha   90.00
_cell.angle_beta   90.00
_cell.angle_gamma   90.00
#
_symmetry.space_group_name_H-M   'P 1'
#
loop_
_entity.id
_entity.type
_entity.pdbx_description
1 polymer ?
#
loop_
_entity_poly.entity_id
_entity_poly.type
_entity_poly.pdbx_seq_one_letter_code
_entity_poly.pdbx_strand_id
1 'polypeptide(L)'
;MTEPTAQVISITTRKPWHEEQAEKRKARRATSRKKRKDLDQAKRDHKFNQLVMLDEIRALILEDKFEGLLIVGRDPKTKNFFNDFVLDVTTVPLNDYYAYSGVLQTLAAELQQCATMAPALMSDGTTLDPYLEPPEVIYLEGEDDD
;
A
#
# COMPACT_ATOMS: atom_id res chain seq x y z
N MET A 1 7.50 -28.27 62.96
CA MET A 1 6.42 -27.28 63.20
C MET A 1 6.86 -25.99 62.55
N THR A 2 6.28 -25.63 61.41
CA THR A 2 6.62 -24.42 60.65
C THR A 2 5.33 -23.68 60.40
N GLU A 3 5.19 -22.52 61.06
CA GLU A 3 4.02 -21.65 60.92
C GLU A 3 3.95 -21.08 59.49
N PRO A 4 2.75 -20.96 58.89
CA PRO A 4 2.61 -20.27 57.62
C PRO A 4 2.71 -18.77 57.90
N THR A 5 3.75 -18.14 57.37
CA THR A 5 3.90 -16.68 57.34
C THR A 5 2.77 -16.10 56.49
N ALA A 6 1.73 -15.61 57.15
CA ALA A 6 0.67 -14.84 56.51
C ALA A 6 1.31 -13.62 55.83
N GLN A 7 1.30 -13.61 54.49
CA GLN A 7 1.69 -12.46 53.69
C GLN A 7 0.69 -11.32 53.95
N VAL A 8 1.01 -10.48 54.94
CA VAL A 8 0.24 -9.27 55.23
C VAL A 8 0.54 -8.25 54.14
N ILE A 9 -0.34 -8.17 53.14
CA ILE A 9 -0.29 -7.16 52.09
C ILE A 9 -0.87 -5.87 52.70
N SER A 10 -0.02 -4.85 52.90
CA SER A 10 -0.48 -3.54 53.38
C SER A 10 -1.35 -2.85 52.32
N ILE A 11 -2.61 -2.56 52.67
CA ILE A 11 -3.63 -2.01 51.76
C ILE A 11 -3.43 -0.49 51.52
N THR A 12 -2.61 0.16 52.34
CA THR A 12 -2.43 1.63 52.36
C THR A 12 -1.55 2.21 51.25
N THR A 13 -0.87 1.38 50.45
CA THR A 13 0.05 1.84 49.39
C THR A 13 -0.51 1.69 47.96
N ARG A 14 -1.71 1.12 47.79
CA ARG A 14 -2.32 0.96 46.47
C ARG A 14 -3.03 2.24 46.05
N LYS A 15 -2.58 2.83 44.94
CA LYS A 15 -3.37 3.83 44.20
C LYS A 15 -4.76 3.25 43.90
N PRO A 16 -5.84 4.04 44.01
CA PRO A 16 -7.18 3.62 43.64
C PRO A 16 -7.19 3.05 42.22
N TRP A 17 -7.85 1.91 42.02
CA TRP A 17 -7.88 1.18 40.73
C TRP A 17 -8.30 2.08 39.55
N HIS A 18 -9.20 3.04 39.78
CA HIS A 18 -9.64 4.00 38.78
C HIS A 18 -8.52 4.95 38.32
N GLU A 19 -7.63 5.36 39.22
CA GLU A 19 -6.47 6.20 38.89
C GLU A 19 -5.44 5.40 38.09
N GLU A 20 -5.18 4.14 38.47
CA GLU A 20 -4.27 3.26 37.75
C GLU A 20 -4.77 2.93 36.33
N GLN A 21 -6.08 2.69 36.17
CA GLN A 21 -6.73 2.53 34.86
C GLN A 21 -6.67 3.80 34.02
N ALA A 22 -6.90 4.98 34.62
CA ALA A 22 -6.81 6.26 33.93
C ALA A 22 -5.38 6.55 33.45
N GLU A 23 -4.38 6.27 34.29
CA GLU A 23 -2.96 6.43 34.00
C GLU A 23 -2.51 5.47 32.89
N LYS A 24 -2.92 4.19 32.94
CA LYS A 24 -2.70 3.20 31.87
C LYS A 24 -3.36 3.60 30.55
N ARG A 25 -4.59 4.12 30.57
CA ARG A 25 -5.29 4.61 29.37
C ARG A 25 -4.59 5.84 28.78
N LYS A 26 -4.13 6.77 29.62
CA LYS A 26 -3.38 7.96 29.19
C LYS A 26 -2.03 7.57 28.58
N ALA A 27 -1.30 6.64 29.20
CA ALA A 27 -0.06 6.09 28.67
C ALA A 27 -0.26 5.37 27.33
N ARG A 28 -1.28 4.52 27.19
CA ARG A 28 -1.61 3.85 25.91
C ARG A 28 -1.96 4.84 24.79
N ARG A 29 -2.67 5.91 25.10
CA ARG A 29 -2.98 6.97 24.13
C ARG A 29 -1.73 7.74 23.72
N ALA A 30 -0.84 8.05 24.66
CA ALA A 30 0.43 8.74 24.39
C ALA A 30 1.35 7.89 23.50
N THR A 31 1.51 6.60 23.81
CA THR A 31 2.33 5.69 22.99
C THR A 31 1.74 5.48 21.59
N SER A 32 0.41 5.38 21.47
CA SER A 32 -0.26 5.27 20.17
C SER A 32 -0.08 6.53 19.32
N ARG A 33 -0.16 7.72 19.93
CA ARG A 33 0.11 8.99 19.25
C ARG A 33 1.57 9.11 18.79
N LYS A 34 2.51 8.68 19.64
CA LYS A 34 3.94 8.66 19.29
C LYS A 34 4.20 7.72 18.11
N LYS A 35 3.70 6.48 18.16
CA LYS A 35 3.82 5.52 17.06
C LYS A 35 3.26 6.03 15.73
N ARG A 36 2.10 6.71 15.76
CA ARG A 36 1.53 7.33 14.56
C ARG A 36 2.43 8.43 13.99
N LYS A 37 2.95 9.31 14.86
CA LYS A 37 3.90 10.35 14.43
C LYS A 37 5.18 9.77 13.85
N ASP A 38 5.73 8.73 14.48
CA ASP A 38 6.96 8.07 14.02
C ASP A 38 6.73 7.39 12.65
N LEU A 39 5.58 6.75 12.45
CA LEU A 39 5.20 6.18 11.14
C LEU A 39 5.01 7.26 10.07
N ASP A 40 4.35 8.37 10.40
CA ASP A 40 4.14 9.47 9.46
C ASP A 40 5.44 10.19 9.12
N GLN A 41 6.40 10.23 10.05
CA GLN A 41 7.74 10.75 9.81
C GLN A 41 8.53 9.80 8.91
N ALA A 42 8.55 8.50 9.24
CA ALA A 42 9.23 7.50 8.42
C ALA A 42 8.70 7.45 6.98
N LYS A 43 7.39 7.62 6.78
CA LYS A 43 6.80 7.74 5.44
C LYS A 43 7.30 8.98 4.68
N ARG A 44 7.45 10.12 5.37
CA ARG A 44 7.99 11.35 4.77
C ARG A 44 9.46 11.20 4.41
N ASP A 45 10.25 10.66 5.32
CA ASP A 45 11.68 10.44 5.11
C ASP A 45 11.92 9.44 3.97
N HIS A 46 11.12 8.37 3.91
CA HIS A 46 11.19 7.41 2.81
C HIS A 46 10.84 8.05 1.46
N LYS A 47 9.77 8.86 1.42
CA LYS A 47 9.41 9.60 0.20
C LYS A 47 10.51 10.57 -0.22
N PHE A 48 11.12 11.28 0.73
CA PHE A 48 12.23 12.18 0.45
C PHE A 48 13.43 11.43 -0.13
N ASN A 49 13.84 10.31 0.48
CA ASN A 49 14.96 9.49 -0.01
C ASN A 49 14.70 8.93 -1.42
N GLN A 50 13.47 8.51 -1.71
CA GLN A 50 13.11 8.07 -3.06
C GLN A 50 13.26 9.17 -4.11
N LEU A 51 12.87 10.41 -3.78
CA LEU A 51 13.04 11.55 -4.68
C LEU A 51 14.53 11.86 -4.91
N VAL A 52 15.35 11.83 -3.85
CA VAL A 52 16.81 12.02 -3.97
C VAL A 52 17.44 10.94 -4.85
N MET A 53 17.04 9.67 -4.69
CA MET A 53 17.53 8.59 -5.56
C MET A 53 17.16 8.79 -7.03
N LEU A 54 15.96 9.31 -7.32
CA LEU A 54 15.55 9.61 -8.69
C LEU A 54 16.41 10.74 -9.29
N ASP A 55 16.76 11.76 -8.50
CA ASP A 55 17.66 12.83 -8.93
C ASP A 55 19.09 12.32 -9.17
N GLU A 56 19.60 11.42 -8.32
CA GLU A 56 20.90 10.76 -8.52
C GLU A 56 20.91 9.91 -9.80
N ILE A 57 19.85 9.15 -10.07
CA ILE A 57 19.72 8.37 -11.30
C ILE A 57 19.68 9.29 -12.53
N ARG A 58 18.98 10.42 -12.44
CA ARG A 58 18.99 11.44 -13.50
C ARG A 58 20.40 12.00 -13.73
N ALA A 59 21.18 12.24 -12.69
CA ALA A 59 22.57 12.68 -12.84
C ALA A 59 23.43 11.62 -13.56
N LEU A 60 23.23 10.34 -13.26
CA LEU A 60 23.94 9.25 -13.95
C LEU A 60 23.59 9.15 -15.44
N ILE A 61 22.38 9.57 -15.84
CA ILE A 61 22.00 9.66 -17.26
C ILE A 61 22.72 10.82 -17.94
N LEU A 62 22.79 11.98 -17.29
CA LEU A 62 23.55 13.13 -17.81
C LEU A 62 25.06 12.86 -17.90
N GLU A 63 25.58 11.91 -17.10
CA GLU A 63 26.96 11.43 -17.16
C GLU A 63 27.17 10.33 -18.21
N ASP A 64 26.20 10.06 -19.10
CA ASP A 64 26.21 8.99 -20.11
C ASP A 64 26.45 7.58 -19.53
N LYS A 65 26.19 7.35 -18.24
CA LYS A 65 26.29 6.01 -17.63
C LYS A 65 25.05 5.16 -17.87
N PHE A 66 23.92 5.80 -18.15
CA PHE A 66 22.67 5.16 -18.52
C PHE A 66 22.10 5.83 -19.77
N GLU A 67 21.59 5.02 -20.71
CA GLU A 67 20.97 5.51 -21.95
C GLU A 67 19.63 6.26 -21.69
N GLY A 68 19.00 6.03 -20.53
CA GLY A 68 17.92 6.87 -20.02
C GLY A 68 17.12 6.28 -18.87
N LEU A 69 16.03 6.97 -18.50
CA LEU A 69 15.14 6.63 -17.40
C LEU A 69 13.72 6.41 -17.89
N LEU A 70 13.11 5.33 -17.42
CA LEU A 70 11.67 5.11 -17.48
C LEU A 70 11.09 5.14 -16.07
N ILE A 71 10.10 6.01 -15.84
CA ILE A 71 9.32 6.03 -14.60
C ILE A 71 7.91 5.55 -14.91
N VAL A 72 7.52 4.42 -14.32
CA VAL A 72 6.14 3.93 -14.34
C VAL A 72 5.49 4.23 -13.01
N GLY A 73 4.50 5.11 -13.02
CA GLY A 73 3.70 5.47 -11.86
C GLY A 73 2.25 5.04 -12.04
N ARG A 74 1.57 4.68 -10.93
CA ARG A 74 0.12 4.50 -10.92
C ARG A 74 -0.48 5.56 -10.01
N ASP A 75 -1.43 6.35 -10.53
CA ASP A 75 -2.17 7.25 -9.67
C ASP A 75 -3.15 6.46 -8.80
N PRO A 76 -3.05 6.52 -7.46
CA PRO A 76 -3.97 5.84 -6.58
C PRO A 76 -5.43 6.32 -6.71
N LYS A 77 -5.70 7.53 -7.22
CA LYS A 77 -7.05 8.08 -7.38
C LYS A 77 -7.71 7.64 -8.69
N THR A 78 -7.11 7.98 -9.83
CA THR A 78 -7.66 7.64 -11.15
C THR A 78 -7.39 6.20 -11.57
N LYS A 79 -6.48 5.50 -10.88
CA LYS A 79 -5.98 4.16 -11.21
C LYS A 79 -5.24 4.06 -12.55
N ASN A 80 -5.06 5.19 -13.23
CA ASN A 80 -4.33 5.27 -14.49
C ASN A 80 -2.83 5.09 -14.26
N PHE A 81 -2.19 4.43 -15.21
CA PHE A 81 -0.74 4.34 -15.28
C PHE A 81 -0.20 5.54 -16.06
N PHE A 82 0.87 6.12 -15.55
CA PHE A 82 1.62 7.21 -16.16
C PHE A 82 3.04 6.72 -16.40
N ASN A 83 3.51 6.88 -17.62
CA ASN A 83 4.88 6.55 -17.99
C ASN A 83 5.56 7.87 -18.36
N ASP A 84 6.65 8.20 -17.69
CA ASP A 84 7.50 9.33 -18.04
C ASP A 84 8.85 8.80 -18.56
N PHE A 85 9.32 9.38 -19.65
CA PHE A 85 10.55 8.98 -20.33
C PHE A 85 11.52 10.14 -20.37
N VAL A 86 12.71 9.90 -19.83
CA VAL A 86 13.84 10.80 -19.98
C VAL A 86 14.92 10.03 -20.72
N LEU A 87 15.00 10.23 -22.03
CA LEU A 87 16.04 9.65 -22.88
C LEU A 87 16.98 10.78 -23.31
N ASP A 88 18.28 10.48 -23.35
CA ASP A 88 19.24 11.41 -23.91
C ASP A 88 19.22 11.30 -25.45
N VAL A 89 18.80 12.40 -26.09
CA VAL A 89 18.60 12.50 -27.55
C VAL A 89 19.94 12.49 -28.29
N THR A 90 21.06 12.68 -27.59
CA THR A 90 22.40 12.66 -28.20
C THR A 90 22.96 11.25 -28.35
N THR A 91 22.58 10.33 -27.47
CA THR A 91 23.05 8.93 -27.47
C THR A 91 22.04 7.97 -28.09
N VAL A 92 20.74 8.20 -27.91
CA VAL A 92 19.69 7.29 -28.41
C VAL A 92 19.10 7.81 -29.73
N PRO A 93 19.16 7.03 -30.83
CA PRO A 93 18.51 7.39 -32.08
C PRO A 93 16.99 7.58 -31.89
N LEU A 94 16.42 8.62 -32.48
CA LEU A 94 14.98 8.92 -32.43
C LEU A 94 14.08 7.75 -32.88
N ASN A 95 14.57 6.84 -33.72
CA ASN A 95 13.81 5.65 -34.10
C ASN A 95 13.63 4.66 -32.94
N ASP A 96 14.64 4.51 -32.08
CA ASP A 96 14.57 3.62 -30.93
C ASP A 96 13.63 4.18 -29.86
N TYR A 97 13.50 5.51 -29.76
CA TYR A 97 12.49 6.17 -28.93
C TYR A 97 11.07 5.69 -29.26
N TYR A 98 10.70 5.65 -30.54
CA TYR A 98 9.37 5.21 -30.97
C TYR A 98 9.15 3.72 -30.72
N ALA A 99 10.19 2.90 -30.87
CA ALA A 99 10.13 1.47 -30.55
C ALA A 99 9.88 1.25 -29.04
N TYR A 100 10.61 1.94 -28.18
CA TYR A 100 10.44 1.87 -26.73
C TYR A 100 9.07 2.38 -26.27
N SER A 101 8.63 3.53 -26.80
CA SER A 101 7.31 4.10 -26.54
C SER A 101 6.19 3.13 -26.93
N GLY A 102 6.30 2.54 -28.13
CA GLY A 102 5.35 1.56 -28.64
C GLY A 102 5.25 0.34 -27.72
N VAL A 103 6.38 -0.33 -27.45
CA VAL A 103 6.43 -1.54 -26.60
C VAL A 103 5.83 -1.28 -25.21
N LEU A 104 6.10 -0.11 -24.63
CA LEU A 104 5.60 0.23 -23.29
C LEU A 104 4.12 0.61 -23.27
N GLN A 105 3.59 1.20 -24.34
CA GLN A 105 2.14 1.34 -24.49
C GLN A 105 1.46 -0.01 -24.62
N THR A 106 2.02 -0.94 -25.39
CA THR A 106 1.48 -2.31 -25.48
C THR A 106 1.51 -3.01 -24.12
N LEU A 107 2.65 -2.93 -23.42
CA LEU A 107 2.80 -3.51 -22.09
C LEU A 107 1.82 -2.89 -21.08
N ALA A 108 1.63 -1.57 -21.12
CA ALA A 108 0.67 -0.89 -20.25
C ALA A 108 -0.77 -1.33 -20.55
N ALA A 109 -1.13 -1.48 -21.83
CA ALA A 109 -2.44 -1.99 -22.24
C ALA A 109 -2.66 -3.44 -21.77
N GLU A 110 -1.66 -4.30 -21.94
CA GLU A 110 -1.70 -5.69 -21.48
C GLU A 110 -1.82 -5.78 -19.96
N LEU A 111 -1.03 -5.01 -19.21
CA LEU A 111 -1.11 -4.96 -17.75
C LEU A 111 -2.47 -4.44 -17.28
N GLN A 112 -3.05 -3.46 -17.98
CA GLN A 112 -4.37 -2.95 -17.67
C GLN A 112 -5.44 -4.00 -17.94
N GLN A 113 -5.32 -4.76 -19.03
CA GLN A 113 -6.21 -5.88 -19.35
C GLN A 113 -6.11 -6.99 -18.30
N CYS A 114 -4.89 -7.39 -17.91
CA CYS A 114 -4.65 -8.32 -16.81
C CYS A 114 -5.23 -7.81 -15.48
N ALA A 115 -5.11 -6.51 -15.18
CA ALA A 115 -5.67 -5.93 -13.97
C ALA A 115 -7.21 -5.92 -13.97
N THR A 116 -7.85 -5.77 -15.12
CA THR A 116 -9.32 -5.90 -15.24
C THR A 116 -9.80 -7.35 -15.16
N MET A 117 -8.95 -8.30 -15.54
CA MET A 117 -9.24 -9.74 -15.49
C MET A 117 -8.72 -10.41 -14.21
N ALA A 118 -8.13 -9.65 -13.29
CA ALA A 118 -7.63 -10.18 -12.04
C ALA A 118 -8.79 -10.38 -11.04
N PRO A 119 -8.80 -11.47 -10.26
CA PRO A 119 -9.79 -11.66 -9.20
C PRO A 119 -9.73 -10.51 -8.21
N ALA A 120 -10.86 -9.84 -7.98
CA ALA A 120 -10.98 -8.72 -7.07
C ALA A 120 -11.55 -9.18 -5.72
N LEU A 121 -10.84 -8.88 -4.63
CA LEU A 121 -11.39 -9.07 -3.28
C LEU A 121 -12.29 -7.88 -2.93
N MET A 122 -13.58 -8.15 -2.75
CA MET A 122 -14.59 -7.17 -2.42
C MET A 122 -14.59 -6.85 -0.91
N SER A 123 -15.18 -5.72 -0.51
CA SER A 123 -15.21 -5.28 0.89
C SER A 123 -16.00 -6.18 1.83
N ASP A 124 -16.87 -7.03 1.28
CA ASP A 124 -17.64 -8.05 1.99
C ASP A 124 -16.86 -9.37 2.15
N GLY A 125 -15.62 -9.45 1.64
CA GLY A 125 -14.78 -10.63 1.70
C GLY A 125 -15.03 -11.64 0.58
N THR A 126 -15.93 -11.34 -0.35
CA THR A 126 -16.16 -12.18 -1.54
C THR A 126 -15.09 -11.94 -2.60
N THR A 127 -14.76 -12.98 -3.36
CA THR A 127 -13.83 -12.88 -4.49
C THR A 127 -14.67 -12.79 -5.76
N LEU A 128 -14.59 -11.65 -6.44
CA LEU A 128 -15.14 -11.49 -7.79
C LEU A 128 -14.08 -11.98 -8.77
N ASP A 129 -14.19 -13.24 -9.19
CA ASP A 129 -13.34 -13.80 -10.24
C ASP A 129 -14.07 -13.70 -11.59
N PRO A 130 -13.57 -12.93 -12.56
CA PRO A 130 -14.20 -12.81 -13.88
C PRO A 130 -14.15 -14.10 -14.70
N TYR A 131 -13.40 -15.12 -14.28
CA TYR A 131 -13.36 -16.44 -14.93
C TYR A 131 -14.29 -17.48 -14.29
N LEU A 132 -14.93 -17.18 -13.15
CA LEU A 132 -15.96 -18.06 -12.61
C LEU A 132 -17.22 -17.93 -13.47
N GLU A 133 -17.77 -19.08 -13.92
CA GLU A 133 -19.09 -19.10 -14.55
C GLU A 133 -20.10 -18.43 -13.60
N PRO A 134 -20.93 -17.49 -14.11
CA PRO A 134 -21.94 -16.87 -13.29
C PRO A 134 -22.83 -17.98 -12.70
N PRO A 135 -23.15 -17.92 -11.40
CA PRO A 135 -24.02 -18.93 -10.80
C PRO A 135 -25.31 -18.99 -11.60
N GLU A 136 -25.73 -20.20 -11.98
CA GLU A 136 -26.98 -20.43 -12.70
C GLU A 136 -28.09 -19.70 -11.96
N VAL A 137 -28.65 -18.67 -12.58
CA VAL A 137 -29.80 -17.95 -12.05
C VAL A 137 -30.97 -18.92 -12.18
N ILE A 138 -31.26 -19.63 -11.10
CA ILE A 138 -32.50 -20.40 -10.99
C ILE A 138 -33.61 -19.35 -10.97
N TYR A 139 -34.27 -19.16 -12.12
CA TYR A 139 -35.54 -18.47 -12.15
C TYR A 139 -36.51 -19.32 -11.32
N LEU A 140 -36.84 -18.85 -10.12
CA LEU A 140 -38.07 -19.24 -9.46
C LEU A 140 -39.19 -18.72 -10.36
N GLU A 141 -39.66 -19.55 -11.29
CA GLU A 141 -40.97 -19.35 -11.90
C GLU A 141 -41.94 -19.22 -10.73
N GLY A 142 -42.57 -18.04 -10.62
CA GLY A 142 -43.61 -17.83 -9.63
C GLY A 142 -44.69 -18.87 -9.85
N GLU A 143 -44.97 -19.66 -8.83
CA GLU A 143 -46.29 -20.27 -8.68
C GLU A 143 -47.27 -19.10 -8.57
N ASP A 144 -47.80 -18.68 -9.73
CA ASP A 144 -49.06 -17.94 -9.77
C ASP A 144 -50.13 -18.94 -9.31
N ASP A 145 -50.49 -18.87 -8.02
CA ASP A 145 -51.59 -19.58 -7.39
C ASP A 145 -52.92 -19.21 -8.08
N ASP A 146 -53.53 -20.17 -8.78
CA ASP A 146 -54.96 -20.21 -9.17
C ASP A 146 -55.80 -20.97 -8.13
#